data_AF-A0A2W6SUQ4-F1
#
_entry.id   AF-A0A2W6SUQ4-F1
#
_cell.length_a   1.000
_cell.length_b   1.000
_cell.length_c   1.000
_cell.angle_alpha   90.00
_cell.angle_beta   90.00
_cell.angle_gamma   90.00
#
_symmetry.space_group_name_H-M   'P 1'
#
loop_
_entity.id
_entity.type
_entity.pdbx_description
1 polymer ?
#
loop_
_entity_poly.entity_id
_entity_poly.type
_entity_poly.pdbx_seq_one_letter_code
_entity_poly.pdbx_strand_id
1 'polypeptide(L)'
;MSYTGKVLLFIVLFFTSIYVFAQQEHSLVFDFKNLYCVDQTYDENYDGAPGLFIFMVLMLMFILICVGIGIVIAVLLFLLLFGIIAIGLVSSSILVGLYNKSFLKGFRILIIGGSTIGCTILGIGSFIIYNKIVHYWPLQTSIFVGTLSGSIAGFLLGVIIFYAIRRLTGFFYSRLKATKRI
;
A
#
# COMPACT_ATOMS: atom_id res chain seq x y z
N MET A 1 8.74 -25.15 26.75
CA MET A 1 7.74 -25.22 25.66
C MET A 1 8.43 -24.76 24.38
N SER A 2 8.78 -25.68 23.48
CA SER A 2 9.75 -25.44 22.40
C SER A 2 9.21 -24.49 21.31
N TYR A 3 10.03 -23.53 20.88
CA TYR A 3 9.69 -22.57 19.81
C TYR A 3 9.27 -23.25 18.50
N THR A 4 9.78 -24.45 18.24
CA THR A 4 9.44 -25.28 17.08
C THR A 4 7.95 -25.64 17.04
N GLY A 5 7.30 -25.84 18.18
CA GLY A 5 5.87 -26.19 18.23
C GLY A 5 4.96 -25.02 17.83
N LYS A 6 5.35 -23.78 18.15
CA LYS A 6 4.56 -22.58 17.80
C LYS A 6 4.63 -22.26 16.31
N VAL A 7 5.80 -22.47 15.70
CA VAL A 7 5.99 -22.24 14.26
C VAL A 7 5.20 -23.26 13.43
N LEU A 8 5.21 -24.53 13.84
CA LEU A 8 4.47 -25.57 13.14
C LEU A 8 2.96 -25.36 13.21
N LEU A 9 2.44 -24.94 14.37
CA LEU A 9 1.03 -24.60 14.54
C LEU A 9 0.61 -23.39 13.69
N PHE A 10 1.48 -22.38 13.57
CA PHE A 10 1.24 -21.23 12.69
C PHE A 10 1.18 -21.63 11.21
N ILE A 11 2.09 -22.52 10.76
CA ILE A 11 2.11 -23.01 9.38
C ILE A 11 0.84 -23.83 9.08
N VAL A 12 0.43 -24.72 9.99
CA VAL A 12 -0.78 -25.53 9.81
C VAL A 12 -2.03 -24.66 9.76
N LEU A 13 -2.17 -23.67 10.66
CA LEU A 13 -3.28 -22.72 10.62
C LEU A 13 -3.29 -21.84 9.36
N PHE A 14 -2.11 -21.50 8.83
CA PHE A 14 -1.98 -20.74 7.59
C PHE A 14 -2.42 -21.55 6.37
N PHE A 15 -2.06 -22.83 6.30
CA PHE A 15 -2.49 -23.70 5.20
C PHE A 15 -3.97 -24.06 5.28
N THR A 16 -4.54 -24.28 6.47
CA THR A 16 -5.97 -24.58 6.60
C THR A 16 -6.84 -23.37 6.26
N SER A 17 -6.41 -22.15 6.60
CA SER A 17 -7.11 -20.93 6.21
C SER A 17 -7.05 -20.68 4.70
N ILE A 18 -5.92 -20.98 4.04
CA ILE A 18 -5.83 -20.96 2.57
C ILE A 18 -6.76 -21.99 1.92
N TYR A 19 -6.85 -23.20 2.49
CA TYR A 19 -7.67 -24.28 1.94
C TYR A 19 -9.18 -23.97 2.02
N VAL A 20 -9.63 -23.37 3.13
CA VAL A 20 -11.02 -22.93 3.30
C VAL A 20 -11.35 -21.76 2.36
N PHE A 21 -10.41 -20.83 2.13
CA PHE A 21 -10.61 -19.70 1.22
C PHE A 21 -10.65 -20.10 -0.26
N ALA A 22 -9.95 -21.18 -0.64
CA ALA A 22 -9.95 -21.68 -2.01
C ALA A 22 -11.32 -22.28 -2.45
N GLN A 23 -12.22 -22.58 -1.52
CA GLN A 23 -13.53 -23.18 -1.85
C GLN A 23 -14.63 -22.16 -2.20
N GLN A 24 -14.40 -20.84 -2.14
CA GLN A 24 -15.50 -19.85 -2.06
C GLN A 24 -15.94 -19.16 -3.37
N GLU A 25 -15.57 -19.62 -4.57
CA GLU A 25 -15.90 -18.89 -5.82
C GLU A 25 -16.62 -19.71 -6.90
N HIS A 26 -17.91 -20.03 -6.69
CA HIS A 26 -18.77 -20.46 -7.80
C HIS A 26 -20.11 -19.72 -7.95
N SER A 27 -20.49 -18.81 -7.03
CA SER A 27 -21.85 -18.23 -7.02
C SER A 27 -21.98 -16.77 -7.50
N LEU A 28 -20.92 -15.95 -7.54
CA LEU A 28 -21.04 -14.51 -7.82
C LEU A 28 -20.95 -14.11 -9.30
N VAL A 29 -20.44 -14.97 -10.18
CA VAL A 29 -20.25 -14.65 -11.61
C VAL A 29 -21.55 -14.80 -12.41
N PHE A 30 -22.54 -15.54 -11.91
CA PHE A 30 -23.77 -15.84 -12.66
C PHE A 30 -24.78 -14.67 -12.68
N ASP A 31 -24.67 -13.71 -11.75
CA ASP A 31 -25.67 -12.65 -11.60
C ASP A 31 -25.40 -11.44 -12.52
N PHE A 32 -24.12 -11.08 -12.74
CA PHE A 32 -23.75 -9.97 -13.65
C PHE A 32 -24.11 -10.23 -15.11
N LYS A 33 -24.20 -11.51 -15.52
CA LYS A 33 -24.53 -11.88 -16.90
C LYS A 33 -26.01 -11.64 -17.25
N ASN A 34 -26.89 -11.62 -16.25
CA ASN A 34 -28.32 -11.36 -16.45
C ASN A 34 -28.68 -9.86 -16.50
N LEU A 35 -27.79 -8.97 -16.05
CA LEU A 35 -28.06 -7.51 -16.10
C LEU A 35 -27.78 -6.86 -17.46
N TYR A 36 -27.07 -7.54 -18.36
CA TYR A 36 -26.66 -7.00 -19.67
C TYR A 36 -27.59 -7.36 -20.83
N CYS A 37 -28.70 -8.08 -20.59
CA CYS A 37 -29.76 -8.29 -21.59
C CYS A 37 -30.94 -7.35 -21.32
N VAL A 38 -30.68 -6.05 -21.18
CA VAL A 38 -31.71 -5.03 -21.42
C VAL A 38 -31.71 -4.78 -22.92
N ASP A 39 -32.72 -5.33 -23.58
CA ASP A 39 -32.95 -5.24 -25.02
C ASP A 39 -33.01 -3.75 -25.44
N GLN A 40 -32.03 -3.29 -26.22
CA GLN A 40 -32.04 -1.95 -26.77
C GLN A 40 -32.95 -1.95 -28.01
N THR A 41 -34.25 -1.78 -27.81
CA THR A 41 -35.16 -1.32 -28.85
C THR A 41 -34.85 0.14 -29.15
N TYR A 42 -33.92 0.38 -30.08
CA TYR A 42 -33.70 1.69 -30.66
C TYR A 42 -34.92 2.06 -31.51
N ASP A 43 -35.73 2.98 -31.01
CA ASP A 43 -36.78 3.62 -31.79
C ASP A 43 -36.12 4.64 -32.73
N GLU A 44 -36.21 4.41 -34.04
CA GLU A 44 -35.53 5.23 -35.08
C GLU A 44 -36.15 6.63 -35.25
N ASN A 45 -37.22 6.96 -34.51
CA ASN A 45 -37.86 8.28 -34.49
C ASN A 45 -37.36 9.17 -33.34
N TYR A 46 -36.04 9.33 -33.23
CA TYR A 46 -35.46 10.29 -32.29
C TYR A 46 -35.64 11.73 -32.82
N ASP A 47 -36.86 12.25 -32.69
CA ASP A 47 -37.11 13.70 -32.74
C ASP A 47 -36.21 14.34 -31.68
N GLY A 48 -35.19 15.08 -32.15
CA GLY A 48 -34.14 15.64 -31.32
C GLY A 48 -34.68 16.66 -30.31
N ALA A 49 -35.21 16.16 -29.19
CA ALA A 49 -35.70 16.98 -28.10
C ALA A 49 -34.48 17.69 -27.46
N PRO A 50 -34.31 19.02 -27.65
CA PRO A 50 -33.12 19.74 -27.18
C PRO A 50 -32.96 19.67 -25.65
N GLY A 51 -34.04 19.39 -24.92
CA GLY A 51 -34.01 19.17 -23.47
C GLY A 51 -33.18 17.97 -23.03
N LEU A 52 -33.15 16.88 -23.80
CA LEU A 52 -32.40 15.66 -23.44
C LEU A 52 -30.88 15.89 -23.57
N PHE A 53 -30.46 16.66 -24.57
CA PHE A 53 -29.06 17.06 -24.74
C PHE A 53 -28.57 17.95 -23.58
N ILE A 54 -29.36 18.93 -23.16
CA ILE A 54 -29.05 19.80 -22.02
C ILE A 54 -28.93 18.97 -20.73
N PHE A 55 -29.84 18.02 -20.52
CA PHE A 55 -29.79 17.13 -19.36
C PHE A 55 -28.53 16.25 -19.34
N MET A 56 -28.11 15.72 -20.49
CA MET A 56 -26.88 14.94 -20.62
C MET A 56 -25.63 15.75 -20.26
N VAL A 57 -25.53 16.99 -20.76
CA VAL A 57 -24.39 17.88 -20.45
C VAL A 57 -24.36 18.25 -18.96
N LEU A 58 -25.53 18.51 -18.36
CA LEU A 58 -25.63 18.82 -16.94
C LEU A 58 -25.21 17.64 -16.06
N MET A 59 -25.64 16.42 -16.40
CA MET A 59 -25.21 15.20 -15.72
C MET A 59 -23.70 14.96 -15.84
N LEU A 60 -23.12 15.19 -17.02
CA LEU A 60 -21.68 15.07 -17.23
C LEU A 60 -20.90 16.05 -16.35
N MET A 61 -21.35 17.32 -16.28
CA MET A 61 -20.74 18.34 -15.42
C MET A 61 -20.82 17.96 -13.93
N PHE A 62 -21.97 17.44 -13.50
CA PHE A 62 -22.15 16.99 -12.12
C PHE A 62 -21.20 15.84 -11.76
N ILE A 63 -21.09 14.83 -12.63
CA ILE A 63 -20.14 13.72 -12.44
C ILE A 63 -18.70 14.25 -12.35
N LEU A 64 -18.32 15.18 -13.24
CA LEU A 64 -16.98 15.75 -13.24
C LEU A 64 -16.65 16.47 -11.93
N ILE A 65 -17.59 17.26 -11.41
CA ILE A 65 -17.45 17.98 -10.13
C ILE A 65 -17.35 16.99 -8.96
N CYS A 66 -18.22 15.98 -8.91
CA CYS A 66 -18.19 14.95 -7.88
C CYS A 66 -16.87 14.18 -7.87
N VAL A 67 -16.35 13.80 -9.05
CA VAL A 67 -15.04 13.13 -9.18
C VAL A 67 -13.92 14.06 -8.73
N GLY A 68 -13.96 15.33 -9.13
CA GLY A 68 -12.97 16.33 -8.72
C GLY A 68 -12.90 16.50 -7.20
N ILE A 69 -14.04 16.67 -6.55
CA ILE A 69 -14.13 16.78 -5.08
C ILE A 69 -13.64 15.49 -4.41
N GLY A 70 -14.04 14.33 -4.94
CA GLY A 70 -13.61 13.03 -4.41
C GLY A 70 -12.09 12.85 -4.42
N ILE A 71 -11.41 13.26 -5.49
CA ILE A 71 -9.95 13.20 -5.59
C ILE A 71 -9.29 14.13 -4.55
N VAL A 72 -9.79 15.37 -4.41
CA VAL A 72 -9.24 16.33 -3.44
C VAL A 72 -9.36 15.79 -2.01
N ILE A 73 -10.52 15.24 -1.64
CA ILE A 73 -10.74 14.64 -0.31
C ILE A 73 -9.81 13.43 -0.10
N ALA A 74 -9.69 12.55 -1.09
CA ALA A 74 -8.82 11.38 -1.00
C ALA A 74 -7.34 11.78 -0.78
N VAL A 75 -6.84 12.76 -1.54
CA VAL A 75 -5.48 13.28 -1.38
C VAL A 75 -5.26 13.88 0.01
N LEU A 76 -6.23 14.67 0.50
CA LEU A 76 -6.16 15.26 1.84
C LEU A 76 -6.09 14.19 2.93
N LEU A 77 -6.90 13.12 2.80
CA LEU A 77 -6.95 12.02 3.76
C LEU A 77 -5.64 11.20 3.73
N PHE A 78 -5.09 10.95 2.54
CA PHE A 78 -3.77 10.33 2.41
C PHE A 78 -2.66 11.19 3.03
N LEU A 79 -2.67 12.50 2.80
CA LEU A 79 -1.70 13.42 3.39
C LEU A 79 -1.75 13.38 4.93
N LEU A 80 -2.95 13.38 5.50
CA LEU A 80 -3.16 13.29 6.94
C LEU A 80 -2.65 11.96 7.49
N LEU A 81 -2.94 10.85 6.80
CA LEU A 81 -2.49 9.51 7.17
C LEU A 81 -0.95 9.40 7.14
N PHE A 82 -0.29 9.93 6.11
CA PHE A 82 1.18 10.02 6.06
C PHE A 82 1.74 10.91 7.17
N GLY A 83 1.07 12.01 7.49
CA GLY A 83 1.44 12.89 8.59
C GLY A 83 1.43 12.18 9.95
N ILE A 84 0.37 11.43 10.26
CA ILE A 84 0.27 10.66 11.51
C ILE A 84 1.36 9.59 11.57
N ILE A 85 1.60 8.86 10.48
CA ILE A 85 2.66 7.84 10.42
C ILE A 85 4.03 8.49 10.66
N ALA A 86 4.32 9.62 10.02
CA ALA A 86 5.58 10.34 10.19
C ALA A 86 5.76 10.81 11.64
N ILE A 87 4.74 11.40 12.25
CA ILE A 87 4.76 11.83 13.66
C ILE A 87 4.98 10.63 14.59
N GLY A 88 4.30 9.51 14.33
CA GLY A 88 4.45 8.27 15.11
C GLY A 88 5.88 7.70 15.02
N LEU A 89 6.45 7.66 13.81
CA LEU A 89 7.83 7.21 13.59
C LEU A 89 8.85 8.14 14.26
N VAL A 90 8.66 9.46 14.16
CA VAL A 90 9.52 10.46 14.80
C VAL A 90 9.46 10.31 16.32
N SER A 91 8.26 10.23 16.90
CA SER A 91 8.06 10.04 18.34
C SER A 91 8.74 8.76 18.85
N SER A 92 8.53 7.62 18.17
CA SER A 92 9.18 6.35 18.50
C SER A 92 10.71 6.45 18.43
N SER A 93 11.24 7.13 17.41
CA SER A 93 12.69 7.29 17.24
C SER A 93 13.33 8.12 18.35
N ILE A 94 12.67 9.19 18.81
CA ILE A 94 13.13 10.05 19.90
C ILE A 94 13.12 9.27 21.22
N LEU A 95 12.03 8.56 21.50
CA LEU A 95 11.88 7.77 22.71
C LEU A 95 12.99 6.71 22.82
N VAL A 96 13.24 5.97 21.74
CA VAL A 96 14.29 4.94 21.74
C VAL A 96 15.70 5.54 21.77
N GLY A 97 15.90 6.70 21.13
CA GLY A 97 17.14 7.45 21.17
C GLY A 97 17.49 7.91 22.59
N LEU A 98 16.50 8.42 23.32
CA LEU A 98 16.64 8.85 24.71
C LEU A 98 16.88 7.66 25.65
N TYR A 99 16.08 6.59 25.53
CA TYR A 99 16.19 5.40 26.37
C TYR A 99 17.56 4.72 26.25
N ASN A 100 18.09 4.62 25.03
CA ASN A 100 19.39 3.98 24.80
C ASN A 100 20.60 4.92 24.92
N LYS A 101 20.41 6.19 25.30
CA LYS A 101 21.44 7.25 25.31
C LYS A 101 22.23 7.35 23.99
N SER A 102 21.62 6.96 22.87
CA SER A 102 22.29 6.91 21.57
C SER A 102 21.31 7.24 20.45
N PHE A 103 21.47 8.43 19.88
CA PHE A 103 20.72 8.90 18.70
C PHE A 103 20.80 7.92 17.51
N LEU A 104 21.92 7.19 17.38
CA LEU A 104 22.15 6.23 16.31
C LEU A 104 21.17 5.04 16.34
N LYS A 105 20.73 4.62 17.54
CA LYS A 105 19.76 3.53 17.69
C LYS A 105 18.33 3.98 17.37
N GLY A 106 17.95 5.20 17.76
CA GLY A 106 16.64 5.78 17.39
C GLY A 106 16.51 5.99 15.89
N PHE A 107 17.56 6.53 15.25
CA PHE A 107 17.59 6.76 13.80
C PHE A 107 17.51 5.46 12.99
N ARG A 108 18.05 4.36 13.50
CA ARG A 108 17.92 3.03 12.89
C ARG A 108 16.45 2.61 12.74
N ILE A 109 15.66 2.80 13.80
CA ILE A 109 14.25 2.41 13.81
C ILE A 109 13.44 3.30 12.87
N LEU A 110 13.76 4.59 12.81
CA LEU A 110 13.12 5.51 11.87
C LEU A 110 13.33 5.07 10.41
N ILE A 111 14.58 4.81 10.00
CA ILE A 111 14.89 4.41 8.63
C ILE A 111 14.25 3.06 8.29
N ILE A 112 14.42 2.06 9.16
CA ILE A 112 13.90 0.71 8.89
C ILE A 112 12.36 0.74 8.89
N GLY A 113 11.74 1.41 9.87
CA GLY A 113 10.29 1.53 9.96
C GLY A 113 9.71 2.29 8.76
N GLY A 114 10.29 3.44 8.41
CA GLY A 114 9.84 4.24 7.26
C GLY A 114 9.98 3.51 5.92
N SER A 115 11.12 2.86 5.68
CA SER A 115 11.33 2.07 4.46
C SER A 115 10.42 0.85 4.37
N THR A 116 10.15 0.17 5.49
CA THR A 116 9.21 -0.95 5.53
C THR A 116 7.82 -0.48 5.13
N ILE A 117 7.27 0.55 5.79
CA ILE A 117 5.92 1.05 5.50
C ILE A 117 5.81 1.55 4.05
N GLY A 118 6.80 2.31 3.58
CA GLY A 118 6.83 2.81 2.20
C GLY A 118 6.85 1.68 1.17
N CYS A 119 7.71 0.68 1.37
CA CYS A 119 7.81 -0.46 0.46
C CYS A 119 6.59 -1.40 0.55
N THR A 120 5.93 -1.52 1.71
CA THR A 120 4.68 -2.27 1.81
C THR A 120 3.58 -1.62 0.97
N ILE A 121 3.43 -0.29 1.04
CA ILE A 121 2.44 0.44 0.24
C ILE A 121 2.74 0.28 -1.26
N LEU A 122 4.01 0.48 -1.66
CA LEU A 122 4.43 0.30 -3.05
C LEU A 122 4.29 -1.15 -3.54
N GLY A 123 4.56 -2.14 -2.68
CA GLY A 123 4.41 -3.56 -2.98
C GLY A 123 2.96 -3.95 -3.24
N ILE A 124 2.04 -3.52 -2.36
CA ILE A 124 0.59 -3.72 -2.56
C ILE A 124 0.14 -3.06 -3.87
N GLY A 125 0.53 -1.80 -4.11
CA GLY A 125 0.17 -1.07 -5.34
C GLY A 125 0.66 -1.78 -6.60
N SER A 126 1.93 -2.22 -6.61
CA SER A 126 2.54 -2.91 -7.75
C SER A 126 1.85 -4.24 -8.05
N PHE A 127 1.52 -5.03 -7.02
CA PHE A 127 0.81 -6.30 -7.20
C PHE A 127 -0.64 -6.14 -7.64
N ILE A 128 -1.34 -5.09 -7.19
CA ILE A 128 -2.70 -4.78 -7.66
C ILE A 128 -2.67 -4.41 -9.15
N ILE A 129 -1.72 -3.57 -9.57
CA ILE A 129 -1.55 -3.18 -10.98
C ILE A 129 -1.21 -4.42 -11.82
N TYR A 130 -0.28 -5.24 -11.35
CA TYR A 130 0.09 -6.48 -12.02
C TYR A 130 -1.11 -7.44 -12.17
N ASN A 131 -1.91 -7.61 -11.10
CA ASN A 131 -3.07 -8.48 -11.14
C ASN A 131 -4.17 -7.96 -12.08
N LYS A 132 -4.30 -6.64 -12.25
CA LYS A 132 -5.20 -6.06 -13.26
C LYS A 132 -4.81 -6.39 -14.70
N ILE A 133 -3.52 -6.60 -14.98
CA ILE A 133 -3.03 -6.90 -16.33
C ILE A 133 -3.17 -8.39 -16.64
N VAL A 134 -2.89 -9.25 -15.65
CA VAL A 134 -2.69 -10.69 -15.88
C VAL A 134 -3.87 -11.56 -15.39
N HIS A 135 -4.76 -11.02 -14.54
CA HIS A 135 -5.98 -11.69 -14.01
C HIS A 135 -5.77 -13.11 -13.44
N TYR A 136 -4.56 -13.41 -12.97
CA TYR A 136 -4.20 -14.76 -12.57
C TYR A 136 -4.63 -15.10 -11.12
N TRP A 137 -4.91 -14.09 -10.27
CA TRP A 137 -5.13 -14.28 -8.83
C TRP A 137 -6.35 -13.49 -8.33
N PRO A 138 -7.05 -13.98 -7.31
CA PRO A 138 -8.04 -13.19 -6.59
C PRO A 138 -7.41 -11.94 -5.93
N LEU A 139 -8.21 -10.89 -5.76
CA LEU A 139 -7.73 -9.60 -5.21
C LEU A 139 -7.11 -9.77 -3.81
N GLN A 140 -7.69 -10.64 -2.99
CA GLN A 140 -7.24 -10.89 -1.63
C GLN A 140 -5.83 -11.49 -1.58
N THR A 141 -5.54 -12.49 -2.41
CA THR A 141 -4.19 -13.10 -2.45
C THR A 141 -3.16 -12.11 -2.98
N SER A 142 -3.53 -11.25 -3.93
CA SER A 142 -2.66 -10.18 -4.43
C SER A 142 -2.26 -9.18 -3.34
N ILE A 143 -3.21 -8.78 -2.47
CA ILE A 143 -2.93 -7.89 -1.34
C ILE A 143 -2.03 -8.59 -0.31
N PHE A 144 -2.28 -9.85 0.02
CA PHE A 144 -1.45 -10.61 0.96
C PHE A 144 -0.02 -10.77 0.46
N VAL A 145 0.15 -11.19 -0.80
CA VAL A 145 1.47 -11.37 -1.42
C VAL A 145 2.19 -10.04 -1.56
N GLY A 146 1.49 -8.97 -1.95
CA GLY A 146 2.05 -7.62 -2.01
C GLY A 146 2.50 -7.11 -0.63
N THR A 147 1.73 -7.40 0.42
CA THR A 147 2.07 -7.02 1.79
C THR A 147 3.30 -7.77 2.30
N LEU A 148 3.34 -9.09 2.10
CA LEU A 148 4.47 -9.94 2.50
C LEU A 148 5.75 -9.55 1.77
N SER A 149 5.70 -9.52 0.44
CA SER A 149 6.86 -9.18 -0.40
C SER A 149 7.34 -7.74 -0.17
N GLY A 150 6.41 -6.78 -0.09
CA GLY A 150 6.74 -5.37 0.17
C GLY A 150 7.36 -5.14 1.55
N SER A 151 6.86 -5.83 2.58
CA SER A 151 7.42 -5.71 3.94
C SER A 151 8.81 -6.33 4.04
N ILE A 152 9.04 -7.49 3.41
CA ILE A 152 10.36 -8.14 3.38
C ILE A 152 11.36 -7.27 2.61
N ALA A 153 10.98 -6.80 1.42
CA ALA A 153 11.81 -5.93 0.60
C ALA A 153 12.14 -4.61 1.32
N GLY A 154 11.14 -3.98 1.93
CA GLY A 154 11.30 -2.76 2.69
C GLY A 154 12.22 -2.91 3.90
N PHE A 155 12.09 -4.00 4.64
CA PHE A 155 12.98 -4.30 5.76
C PHE A 155 14.43 -4.48 5.30
N LEU A 156 14.67 -5.27 4.24
CA LEU A 156 16.02 -5.45 3.68
C LEU A 156 16.62 -4.11 3.22
N LEU A 157 15.85 -3.33 2.47
CA LEU A 157 16.26 -2.05 1.93
C LEU A 157 16.57 -1.05 3.05
N GLY A 158 15.76 -1.02 4.11
CA GLY A 158 16.01 -0.22 5.31
C GLY A 158 17.32 -0.57 6.01
N VAL A 159 17.63 -1.85 6.12
CA VAL A 159 18.91 -2.33 6.70
C VAL A 159 20.10 -1.90 5.83
N ILE A 160 19.99 -2.03 4.51
CA ILE A 160 21.03 -1.62 3.55
C ILE A 160 21.29 -0.12 3.64
N ILE A 161 20.25 0.71 3.64
CA ILE A 161 20.36 2.18 3.77
C ILE A 161 21.02 2.54 5.09
N PHE A 162 20.59 1.92 6.20
CA PHE A 162 21.19 2.18 7.50
C PHE A 162 22.68 1.83 7.53
N TYR A 163 23.06 0.71 6.91
CA TYR A 163 24.46 0.32 6.79
C TYR A 163 25.26 1.33 5.95
N ALA A 164 24.71 1.79 4.84
CA ALA A 164 25.34 2.80 3.98
C ALA A 164 25.57 4.12 4.73
N ILE A 165 24.57 4.62 5.45
CA ILE A 165 24.67 5.84 6.24
C ILE A 165 25.72 5.68 7.35
N ARG A 166 25.72 4.55 8.08
CA ARG A 166 26.72 4.29 9.12
C ARG A 166 28.15 4.31 8.56
N ARG A 167 28.36 3.75 7.37
CA ARG A 167 29.66 3.73 6.69
C ARG A 167 30.10 5.13 6.27
N LEU A 168 29.18 5.93 5.72
CA LEU A 168 29.43 7.33 5.38
C LEU A 168 29.81 8.17 6.61
N THR A 169 29.02 8.10 7.68
CA THR A 169 29.29 8.87 8.91
C THR A 169 30.63 8.50 9.54
N GLY A 170 30.98 7.19 9.53
CA GLY A 170 32.29 6.74 9.98
C GLY A 170 33.45 7.31 9.16
N PHE A 171 33.28 7.38 7.84
CA PHE A 171 34.26 7.97 6.94
C PHE A 171 34.49 9.46 7.23
N PHE A 172 33.41 10.26 7.36
CA PHE A 172 33.52 11.68 7.69
C PHE A 172 34.17 11.92 9.07
N TYR A 173 33.80 11.14 10.07
CA TYR A 173 34.38 11.26 11.41
C TYR A 173 35.90 10.99 11.39
N SER A 174 36.34 9.98 10.62
CA SER A 174 37.77 9.66 10.48
C SER A 174 38.56 10.79 9.81
N ARG A 175 37.99 11.45 8.79
CA ARG A 175 38.62 12.57 8.08
C ARG A 175 38.73 13.81 8.96
N LEU A 176 37.67 14.16 9.70
CA LEU A 176 37.68 15.32 10.60
C LEU A 176 38.67 15.15 11.77
N LYS A 177 38.79 13.94 12.31
CA LYS A 177 39.74 13.65 13.40
C LYS A 177 41.20 13.68 12.93
N ALA A 178 41.47 13.36 11.65
CA ALA A 178 42.78 13.46 11.05
C ALA A 178 43.21 14.93 10.84
N THR A 179 42.29 15.81 10.46
CA THR A 179 42.58 17.25 10.28
C THR A 179 42.84 17.99 11.59
N LYS A 180 42.25 17.57 12.72
CA LYS A 180 42.44 18.22 14.03
C LYS A 180 43.78 17.89 14.72
N ARG A 181 44.67 17.11 14.09
CA ARG A 181 46.00 16.70 14.61
C ARG A 181 47.18 17.45 13.97
N ILE A 182 46.91 18.44 13.14
CA ILE A 182 47.89 19.37 12.57
C ILE A 182 47.66 20.72 13.24
#